data_AF-A0A2M6XEA8-F1
#
_entry.id   AF-A0A2M6XEA8-F1
#
_cell.length_a   1.000
_cell.length_b   1.000
_cell.length_c   1.000
_cell.angle_alpha   90.00
_cell.angle_beta   90.00
_cell.angle_gamma   90.00
#
_symmetry.space_group_name_H-M   'P 1'
#
loop_
_entity.id
_entity.type
_entity.pdbx_description
1 polymer ?
#
loop_
_entity_poly.entity_id
_entity_poly.type
_entity_poly.pdbx_seq_one_letter_code
_entity_poly.pdbx_strand_id
1 'polypeptide(L)'
;MRHGVFGRKLSRDANERKSLFKNLTSSLLTCGHIVTTESKAKAIKGLVDKLVKKSGSTRIIRLGTRLGDRAMMVKMELVEKEDRSEKLEAGIKKAEDGNQKPANTKTQKKS
;
A
#
# COMPACT_ATOMS: atom_id res chain seq x y z
N MET A 1 -9.82 -19.86 21.78
CA MET A 1 -9.79 -19.29 20.42
C MET A 1 -10.25 -20.38 19.44
N ARG A 2 -11.22 -20.16 18.52
CA ARG A 2 -11.59 -21.21 17.53
C ARG A 2 -10.46 -21.33 16.50
N HIS A 3 -9.71 -22.43 16.52
CA HIS A 3 -8.71 -22.74 15.50
C HIS A 3 -9.41 -23.00 14.15
N GLY A 4 -8.90 -22.45 13.06
CA GLY A 4 -9.42 -22.67 11.69
C GLY A 4 -10.24 -21.53 11.08
N VAL A 5 -10.52 -20.43 11.79
CA VAL A 5 -11.15 -19.26 11.16
C VAL A 5 -10.10 -18.42 10.44
N PHE A 6 -9.98 -18.60 9.12
CA PHE A 6 -9.10 -17.80 8.27
C PHE A 6 -9.72 -16.42 7.96
N GLY A 7 -8.93 -15.36 8.10
CA GLY A 7 -9.31 -13.99 7.73
C GLY A 7 -10.08 -13.19 8.79
N ARG A 8 -10.23 -11.89 8.53
CA ARG A 8 -10.87 -10.94 9.46
C ARG A 8 -12.41 -11.06 9.38
N LYS A 9 -13.09 -11.15 10.52
CA LYS A 9 -14.56 -11.21 10.60
C LYS A 9 -15.24 -9.83 10.50
N LEU A 10 -14.56 -8.75 10.88
CA LEU A 10 -15.08 -7.38 10.84
C LEU A 10 -16.44 -7.21 11.56
N SER A 11 -16.65 -7.98 12.63
CA SER A 11 -17.91 -8.00 13.41
C SER A 11 -19.16 -8.20 12.55
N ARG A 12 -19.08 -9.07 11.53
CA ARG A 12 -20.17 -9.37 10.59
C ARG A 12 -20.35 -10.86 10.38
N ASP A 13 -21.54 -11.27 9.98
CA ASP A 13 -21.80 -12.63 9.51
C ASP A 13 -21.18 -12.90 8.11
N ALA A 14 -21.34 -14.12 7.60
CA ALA A 14 -20.77 -14.49 6.31
C ALA A 14 -21.42 -13.78 5.11
N ASN A 15 -22.73 -13.54 5.13
CA ASN A 15 -23.49 -12.90 4.06
C ASN A 15 -23.23 -11.39 4.05
N GLU A 16 -23.30 -10.75 5.22
CA GLU A 16 -22.96 -9.35 5.40
C GLU A 16 -21.53 -9.06 4.96
N ARG A 17 -20.58 -9.95 5.28
CA ARG A 17 -19.19 -9.81 4.87
C ARG A 17 -19.01 -9.95 3.37
N LYS A 18 -19.71 -10.89 2.73
CA LYS A 18 -19.72 -11.02 1.25
C LYS A 18 -20.22 -9.73 0.59
N SER A 19 -21.33 -9.17 1.08
CA SER A 19 -21.89 -7.92 0.55
C SER A 19 -20.95 -6.74 0.77
N LEU A 20 -20.37 -6.61 1.97
CA LEU A 20 -19.39 -5.56 2.26
C LEU A 20 -18.19 -5.63 1.30
N PHE A 21 -17.64 -6.82 1.08
CA PHE A 21 -16.49 -7.00 0.20
C PHE A 21 -16.83 -6.68 -1.26
N LYS A 22 -17.99 -7.09 -1.75
CA LYS A 22 -18.48 -6.71 -3.07
C LYS A 22 -18.58 -5.19 -3.21
N ASN A 23 -19.22 -4.52 -2.26
CA ASN A 23 -19.43 -3.07 -2.32
C ASN A 23 -18.12 -2.29 -2.26
N LEU A 24 -17.21 -2.64 -1.35
CA LEU A 24 -15.91 -1.97 -1.25
C LEU A 24 -15.05 -2.19 -2.50
N THR A 25 -15.05 -3.40 -3.03
CA THR A 25 -14.28 -3.74 -4.22
C THR A 25 -14.83 -3.03 -5.45
N SER A 26 -16.16 -3.03 -5.64
CA SER A 26 -16.82 -2.31 -6.72
C SER A 26 -16.53 -0.82 -6.63
N SER A 27 -16.65 -0.22 -5.44
CA SER A 27 -16.39 1.21 -5.25
C SER A 27 -14.94 1.57 -5.57
N LEU A 28 -13.97 0.72 -5.20
CA LEU A 28 -12.57 0.92 -5.53
C LEU A 28 -12.31 0.88 -7.03
N LEU A 29 -12.92 -0.06 -7.75
CA LEU A 29 -12.74 -0.19 -9.19
C LEU A 29 -13.42 0.95 -9.96
N THR A 30 -14.60 1.41 -9.51
CA THR A 30 -15.35 2.49 -10.17
C THR A 30 -14.77 3.88 -9.86
N CYS A 31 -14.37 4.15 -8.61
CA CYS A 31 -13.89 5.47 -8.19
C CYS A 31 -12.36 5.63 -8.25
N GLY A 32 -11.62 4.54 -8.50
CA GLY A 32 -10.14 4.50 -8.49
C GLY A 32 -9.50 4.55 -7.09
N HIS A 33 -10.19 5.12 -6.10
CA HIS A 33 -9.76 5.13 -4.71
C HIS A 33 -10.96 5.12 -3.74
N ILE A 34 -10.72 4.64 -2.51
CA ILE A 34 -11.69 4.69 -1.41
C ILE A 34 -11.00 5.07 -0.09
N VAL A 35 -11.75 5.68 0.82
CA VAL A 35 -11.32 5.90 2.21
C VAL A 35 -12.10 4.97 3.12
N THR A 36 -11.38 4.17 3.91
CA THR A 36 -11.98 3.15 4.79
C THR A 36 -11.10 2.87 5.99
N THR A 37 -11.50 1.93 6.86
CA THR A 37 -10.66 1.51 7.99
C THR A 37 -9.53 0.60 7.50
N GLU A 38 -8.37 0.67 8.16
CA GLU A 38 -7.22 -0.18 7.85
C GLU A 38 -7.59 -1.68 7.89
N SER A 39 -8.49 -2.04 8.81
CA SER A 39 -9.00 -3.40 8.97
C SER A 39 -9.70 -3.92 7.71
N LYS A 40 -10.56 -3.08 7.09
CA LYS A 40 -11.34 -3.37 5.87
C LYS A 40 -10.45 -3.36 4.63
N ALA A 41 -9.59 -2.37 4.46
CA ALA A 41 -8.69 -2.26 3.31
C ALA A 41 -7.79 -3.50 3.17
N LYS A 42 -7.15 -3.92 4.27
CA LYS A 42 -6.31 -5.13 4.29
C LYS A 42 -7.10 -6.42 4.02
N ALA A 43 -8.40 -6.45 4.35
CA ALA A 43 -9.23 -7.63 4.09
C ALA A 43 -9.56 -7.79 2.60
N ILE A 44 -9.82 -6.69 1.88
CA ILE A 44 -10.15 -6.73 0.45
C ILE A 44 -8.92 -6.72 -0.46
N LYS A 45 -7.73 -6.33 0.03
CA LYS A 45 -6.49 -6.26 -0.77
C LYS A 45 -6.23 -7.51 -1.60
N GLY A 46 -6.29 -8.69 -0.97
CA GLY A 46 -6.06 -9.96 -1.67
C GLY A 46 -7.17 -10.33 -2.66
N LEU A 47 -8.41 -9.84 -2.47
CA LEU A 47 -9.49 -10.02 -3.43
C LEU A 47 -9.28 -9.13 -4.66
N VAL A 48 -8.90 -7.87 -4.45
CA VAL A 48 -8.61 -6.92 -5.55
C VAL A 48 -7.43 -7.39 -6.39
N ASP A 49 -6.33 -7.81 -5.74
CA ASP A 49 -5.14 -8.33 -6.44
C ASP A 49 -5.48 -9.55 -7.33
N LYS A 50 -6.42 -10.41 -6.89
CA LYS A 50 -6.92 -11.54 -7.69
C LYS A 50 -7.80 -11.11 -8.86
N LEU A 51 -8.68 -10.12 -8.66
CA LEU A 51 -9.58 -9.63 -9.72
C LEU A 51 -8.83 -8.90 -10.82
N VAL A 52 -7.84 -8.06 -10.46
CA VAL A 52 -6.97 -7.35 -11.42
C VAL A 52 -5.90 -8.28 -11.99
N LYS A 53 -5.79 -9.52 -11.50
CA LYS A 53 -4.78 -10.53 -11.87
C LYS A 53 -3.35 -9.97 -11.81
N LYS A 54 -3.10 -9.08 -10.83
CA LYS A 54 -1.83 -8.37 -10.67
C LYS A 54 -1.48 -8.25 -9.19
N SER A 55 -0.24 -8.59 -8.86
CA SER A 55 0.29 -8.41 -7.51
C SER A 55 0.64 -6.95 -7.24
N GLY A 56 0.22 -6.44 -6.07
CA GLY A 56 0.48 -5.07 -5.67
C GLY A 56 -0.24 -4.05 -6.55
N SER A 57 -1.48 -4.38 -6.93
CA SER A 57 -2.36 -3.49 -7.70
C SER A 57 -2.87 -2.30 -6.88
N THR A 58 -2.74 -2.37 -5.55
CA THR A 58 -3.32 -1.41 -4.62
C THR A 58 -2.28 -0.82 -3.68
N ARG A 59 -2.40 0.48 -3.39
CA ARG A 59 -1.61 1.20 -2.39
C ARG A 59 -2.53 1.61 -1.24
N ILE A 60 -2.04 1.47 -0.01
CA ILE A 60 -2.76 1.86 1.21
C ILE A 60 -1.95 2.97 1.89
N ILE A 61 -2.55 4.15 2.02
CA ILE A 61 -1.96 5.33 2.64
C ILE A 61 -2.72 5.60 3.95
N ARG A 62 -1.99 5.76 5.06
CA ARG A 62 -2.59 6.08 6.37
C ARG A 62 -2.97 7.55 6.41
N LEU A 63 -4.20 7.83 6.86
CA LEU A 63 -4.72 9.20 6.98
C LEU A 63 -4.76 9.68 8.43
N GLY A 64 -4.76 8.77 9.40
CA GLY A 64 -4.87 9.07 10.83
C GLY A 64 -6.00 8.28 11.49
N THR A 65 -6.31 8.62 12.73
CA THR A 65 -7.42 8.01 13.49
C THR A 65 -8.69 8.83 13.34
N ARG A 66 -9.84 8.15 13.23
CA ARG A 66 -11.14 8.81 13.25
C ARG A 66 -11.54 9.18 14.68
N LEU A 67 -12.17 10.34 14.84
CA LEU A 67 -12.70 10.79 16.13
C LEU A 67 -13.87 9.90 16.59
N GLY A 68 -13.95 9.64 17.89
CA GLY A 68 -14.99 8.79 18.50
C GLY A 68 -14.47 7.39 18.83
N ASP A 69 -14.17 6.58 17.81
CA ASP A 69 -13.71 5.19 17.99
C ASP A 69 -12.20 5.00 17.80
N ARG A 70 -11.45 6.08 17.52
CA ARG A 70 -10.00 6.06 17.24
C ARG A 70 -9.60 5.06 16.16
N ALA A 71 -10.52 4.66 15.28
CA ALA A 71 -10.24 3.68 14.24
C ALA A 71 -9.27 4.27 13.21
N MET A 72 -8.20 3.54 12.89
CA MET A 72 -7.25 3.94 11.84
C MET A 72 -7.92 3.97 10.48
N MET A 73 -7.94 5.16 9.88
CA MET A 73 -8.44 5.43 8.53
C MET A 73 -7.30 5.40 7.53
N VAL A 74 -7.61 4.87 6.36
CA VAL A 74 -6.66 4.74 5.24
C VAL A 74 -7.34 5.10 3.92
N LYS A 75 -6.59 5.71 3.02
CA LYS A 75 -6.93 5.80 1.60
C LYS A 75 -6.35 4.59 0.90
N MET A 76 -7.18 3.83 0.21
CA MET A 76 -6.76 2.74 -0.67
C MET A 76 -6.98 3.17 -2.11
N GLU A 77 -5.91 3.14 -2.92
CA GLU A 77 -5.93 3.57 -4.33
C GLU A 77 -5.38 2.48 -5.24
N LEU A 78 -5.85 2.45 -6.49
CA LEU A 78 -5.29 1.61 -7.54
C LEU A 78 -3.97 2.23 -8.05
N VAL A 79 -2.99 1.36 -8.31
CA VAL A 79 -1.67 1.76 -8.82
C VAL A 79 -1.58 1.43 -10.30
N GLU A 80 -1.58 2.47 -11.13
CA GLU A 80 -1.33 2.38 -12.57
C GLU A 80 0.16 2.16 -12.86
N LYS A 81 0.51 1.82 -14.11
CA LYS A 81 1.85 1.30 -14.45
C LYS A 81 2.88 2.43 -14.56
N GLU A 82 2.46 3.64 -14.91
CA GLU A 82 3.26 4.85 -15.06
C GLU A 82 3.93 5.25 -13.74
N ASP A 83 3.22 5.05 -12.63
CA ASP A 83 3.60 5.34 -11.25
C ASP A 83 4.85 4.57 -10.75
N ARG A 84 5.17 3.42 -11.36
CA ARG A 84 6.34 2.59 -10.99
C ARG A 84 7.56 2.90 -11.83
N SER A 85 7.41 3.19 -13.14
CA SER A 85 8.54 3.54 -14.00
C SER A 85 9.20 4.83 -13.53
N GLU A 86 8.43 5.85 -13.18
CA GLU A 86 8.98 7.12 -12.70
C GLU A 86 9.73 6.98 -11.37
N LYS A 87 9.26 6.11 -10.47
CA LYS A 87 9.93 5.85 -9.18
C LYS A 87 11.17 4.98 -9.32
N LEU A 88 11.17 4.03 -10.26
CA LEU A 88 12.35 3.23 -10.57
C LEU A 88 13.43 4.13 -11.19
N GLU A 89 13.06 4.99 -12.16
CA GLU A 89 13.97 5.95 -12.79
C GLU A 89 14.47 7.03 -11.82
N ALA A 90 13.60 7.57 -10.96
CA ALA A 90 14.01 8.52 -9.92
C ALA A 90 14.90 7.87 -8.85
N GLY A 91 14.70 6.58 -8.56
CA GLY A 91 15.54 5.80 -7.65
C GLY A 91 16.93 5.53 -8.22
N ILE A 92 17.03 5.27 -9.53
CA ILE A 92 18.31 5.10 -10.24
C ILE A 92 19.08 6.43 -10.26
N LYS A 93 18.44 7.55 -10.61
CA LYS A 93 19.08 8.89 -10.60
C LYS A 93 19.65 9.28 -9.23
N LYS A 94 18.90 9.02 -8.15
CA LYS A 94 19.38 9.29 -6.78
C LYS A 94 20.56 8.39 -6.35
N ALA A 95 20.66 7.19 -6.90
CA ALA A 95 21.78 6.29 -6.64
C ALA A 95 23.04 6.72 -7.41
N GLU A 96 22.89 7.29 -8.60
CA GLU A 96 23.98 7.82 -9.41
C GLU A 96 24.55 9.14 -8.84
N ASP A 97 23.69 10.03 -8.34
CA ASP A 97 24.11 11.33 -7.76
C ASP A 97 24.89 11.17 -6.43
N GLY A 98 24.75 10.03 -5.74
CA GLY A 98 25.40 9.76 -4.46
C GLY A 98 26.86 9.25 -4.53
N ASN A 99 27.39 9.00 -5.72
CA ASN A 99 28.73 8.42 -5.91
C ASN A 99 29.77 9.43 -6.42
N GLN A 100 29.85 10.62 -5.80
CA GLN A 100 31.05 11.45 -5.91
C GLN A 100 31.95 11.18 -4.70
N LYS A 101 32.85 10.18 -4.84
CA LYS A 101 33.97 9.99 -3.91
C LYS A 101 34.81 11.28 -3.86
N PRO A 102 35.12 11.86 -2.68
CA PRO A 102 36.16 12.87 -2.62
C PRO A 102 37.50 12.25 -3.02
N ALA A 103 38.11 12.84 -4.05
CA ALA A 103 39.39 12.44 -4.60
C ALA A 103 40.49 12.49 -3.53
N ASN A 104 41.25 11.40 -3.43
CA ASN A 104 42.40 11.23 -2.55
C ASN A 104 43.52 12.21 -2.93
N THR A 105 43.70 13.30 -2.17
CA THR A 105 44.92 14.12 -2.24
C THR A 105 45.97 13.57 -1.28
N LYS A 106 46.85 12.73 -1.84
CA LYS A 106 48.18 12.43 -1.29
C LYS A 106 48.88 13.74 -0.89
N THR A 107 49.28 13.87 0.37
CA THR A 107 50.32 14.85 0.75
C THR A 107 51.47 14.09 1.38
N GLN A 108 52.56 14.04 0.60
CA GLN A 108 53.90 13.65 1.03
C GLN A 108 54.48 14.74 1.95
N LYS A 109 55.14 14.34 3.04
CA LYS A 109 56.27 15.06 3.66
C LYS A 109 56.88 14.09 4.69
N LYS A 110 57.98 13.40 4.39
CA LYS A 110 59.38 13.87 4.51
C LYS A 110 59.62 14.70 5.77
N SER A 111 60.20 14.09 6.79
CA SER A 111 61.39 14.51 7.57
C SER A 111 61.66 13.44 8.63
#